data_AF-A0A9Q6Z056-F1
#
_entry.id   AF-A0A9Q6Z056-F1
#
_cell.length_a   1.000
_cell.length_b   1.000
_cell.length_c   1.000
_cell.angle_alpha   90.00
_cell.angle_beta   90.00
_cell.angle_gamma   90.00
#
_symmetry.space_group_name_H-M   'P 1'
#
loop_
_entity.id
_entity.type
_entity.pdbx_description
1 polymer ?
#
loop_
_entity_poly.entity_id
_entity_poly.type
_entity_poly.pdbx_seq_one_letter_code
_entity_poly.pdbx_strand_id
1 'polypeptide(L)' 'MFFQSWSDFFYMGGHGLYVWLSYGISFLAIIGLGLQNIYLRKALFKEIQREQLRSVRQKNTQAENNGENL' A
#
# COMPACT_ATOMS: atom_id res chain seq x y z
N MET A 1 -41.50 -16.26 -11.70
CA MET A 1 -40.57 -15.14 -11.41
C MET A 1 -39.39 -15.75 -10.66
N PHE A 2 -38.19 -15.80 -11.26
CA PHE A 2 -37.12 -16.71 -10.83
C PHE A 2 -36.23 -16.16 -9.70
N PHE A 3 -36.31 -14.85 -9.41
CA PHE A 3 -35.64 -14.21 -8.27
C PHE A 3 -36.53 -13.08 -7.80
N GLN A 4 -37.18 -13.23 -6.64
CA GLN A 4 -38.18 -12.25 -6.17
C GLN A 4 -37.60 -11.24 -5.18
N SER A 5 -36.34 -11.39 -4.76
CA SER A 5 -35.77 -10.53 -3.73
C SER A 5 -34.24 -10.49 -3.79
N TRP A 6 -33.64 -9.41 -3.27
CA TRP A 6 -32.21 -9.33 -3.00
C TRP A 6 -31.70 -10.54 -2.19
N SER A 7 -32.52 -11.06 -1.26
CA SER A 7 -32.18 -12.26 -0.48
C SER A 7 -31.97 -13.51 -1.35
N ASP A 8 -32.76 -13.72 -2.41
CA ASP A 8 -32.56 -14.85 -3.33
C ASP A 8 -31.24 -14.75 -4.10
N PHE A 9 -30.73 -13.55 -4.30
CA PHE A 9 -29.43 -13.33 -4.94
C PHE A 9 -28.27 -13.73 -4.03
N PHE A 10 -28.37 -13.44 -2.74
CA PHE A 10 -27.39 -13.87 -1.72
C PHE A 10 -27.56 -15.34 -1.29
N TYR A 11 -28.76 -15.91 -1.45
CA TYR A 11 -29.08 -17.26 -0.98
C TYR A 11 -29.53 -18.23 -2.07
N MET A 12 -29.24 -17.96 -3.36
CA MET A 12 -29.59 -18.83 -4.52
C MET A 12 -29.51 -20.33 -4.15
N GLY A 13 -30.64 -20.92 -3.77
CA GLY A 13 -30.76 -22.32 -3.35
C GLY A 13 -29.82 -22.82 -2.24
N GLY A 14 -29.22 -21.95 -1.42
CA GLY A 14 -28.30 -22.33 -0.33
C GLY A 14 -26.80 -22.21 -0.64
N HIS A 15 -26.40 -21.76 -1.84
CA HIS A 15 -24.98 -21.71 -2.24
C HIS A 15 -24.34 -20.31 -2.23
N GLY A 16 -25.10 -19.23 -2.11
CA GLY A 16 -24.53 -17.89 -2.22
C GLY A 16 -23.52 -17.54 -1.11
N LEU A 17 -23.59 -18.19 0.06
CA LEU A 17 -22.61 -18.06 1.13
C LEU A 17 -21.19 -18.46 0.67
N TYR A 18 -21.07 -19.52 -0.14
CA TYR A 18 -19.79 -19.96 -0.70
C TYR A 18 -19.22 -18.98 -1.73
N VAL A 19 -20.09 -18.39 -2.55
CA VAL A 19 -19.70 -17.39 -3.56
C VAL A 19 -19.15 -16.15 -2.88
N TRP A 20 -19.86 -15.63 -1.88
CA TRP A 20 -19.43 -14.46 -1.12
C TRP A 20 -18.16 -14.69 -0.31
N LEU A 21 -17.99 -15.87 0.30
CA LEU A 21 -16.72 -16.24 0.94
C LEU A 21 -15.56 -16.30 -0.06
N SER A 22 -15.76 -16.92 -1.23
CA SER A 22 -14.74 -17.02 -2.27
C SER A 22 -14.34 -15.64 -2.80
N TYR A 23 -15.32 -14.77 -3.07
CA TYR A 23 -15.09 -13.38 -3.44
C TYR A 23 -14.40 -12.59 -2.32
N GLY A 24 -14.83 -12.77 -1.07
CA GLY A 24 -14.24 -12.12 0.09
C GLY A 24 -12.77 -12.48 0.28
N ILE A 25 -12.44 -13.78 0.20
CA ILE A 25 -11.06 -14.27 0.29
C ILE A 25 -10.21 -13.74 -0.87
N SER A 26 -10.74 -13.78 -2.09
CA SER A 26 -10.03 -13.26 -3.27
C SER A 26 -9.77 -11.76 -3.17
N PHE A 27 -10.77 -11.00 -2.72
CA PHE A 27 -10.65 -9.56 -2.50
C PHE A 27 -9.65 -9.25 -1.39
N LEU A 28 -9.67 -10.02 -0.29
CA LEU A 28 -8.72 -9.89 0.79
C LEU A 28 -7.28 -10.19 0.34
N ALA A 29 -7.09 -11.18 -0.52
CA ALA A 29 -5.78 -11.49 -1.11
C ALA A 29 -5.27 -10.33 -1.99
N ILE A 30 -6.13 -9.76 -2.84
CA ILE A 30 -5.78 -8.60 -3.67
C ILE A 30 -5.42 -7.39 -2.81
N ILE A 31 -6.21 -7.09 -1.78
CA ILE A 31 -5.93 -6.01 -0.83
C ILE A 31 -4.61 -6.28 -0.10
N GLY A 32 -4.41 -7.50 0.40
CA GLY A 32 -3.18 -7.88 1.10
C GLY A 32 -1.94 -7.67 0.24
N LEU A 33 -1.98 -8.09 -1.03
CA LEU A 33 -0.90 -7.91 -1.99
C LEU A 33 -0.68 -6.42 -2.34
N GLY A 34 -1.75 -5.66 -2.51
CA GLY A 34 -1.70 -4.23 -2.78
C GLY A 34 -1.11 -3.44 -1.61
N LEU A 35 -1.55 -3.75 -0.38
CA LEU A 35 -0.99 -3.18 0.84
C LEU A 35 0.49 -3.50 0.97
N GLN A 36 0.89 -4.75 0.77
CA GLN A 36 2.30 -5.15 0.81
C GLN A 36 3.15 -4.33 -0.18
N ASN A 37 2.62 -4.08 -1.38
CA ASN A 37 3.28 -3.24 -2.38
C ASN A 37 3.45 -1.78 -1.92
N ILE A 38 2.41 -1.21 -1.30
CA ILE A 38 2.43 0.17 -0.77
C ILE A 38 3.38 0.29 0.42
N TYR A 39 3.35 -0.66 1.36
CA TYR A 39 4.24 -0.66 2.52
C TYR A 39 5.70 -0.76 2.12
N LEU A 40 6.03 -1.60 1.13
CA LEU A 40 7.39 -1.73 0.62
C LEU A 40 7.88 -0.43 -0.03
N ARG A 41 7.03 0.23 -0.82
CA ARG A 41 7.34 1.55 -1.42
C ARG A 41 7.56 2.62 -0.35
N LYS A 42 6.73 2.64 0.69
CA LYS A 42 6.88 3.60 1.80
C LYS A 42 8.14 3.35 2.62
N ALA A 43 8.55 2.10 2.82
CA ALA A 43 9.80 1.76 3.51
C ALA A 43 11.01 2.32 2.74
N LEU A 44 11.05 2.12 1.41
CA LEU A 44 12.11 2.65 0.56
C LEU A 44 12.15 4.18 0.54
N PHE A 45 11.00 4.85 0.43
CA PHE A 45 10.94 6.31 0.48
C PHE A 45 11.42 6.89 1.81
N LYS A 46 11.16 6.20 2.92
CA LYS A 46 11.57 6.64 4.25
C LYS A 46 13.09 6.57 4.43
N GLU A 47 13.73 5.57 3.84
CA GLU A 47 15.20 5.44 3.83
C GLU A 47 15.84 6.57 3.01
N ILE A 48 15.33 6.83 1.81
CA ILE A 48 15.83 7.89 0.92
C ILE A 48 15.72 9.27 1.59
N GLN A 49 14.60 9.59 2.24
CA GLN A 49 14.48 10.87 2.95
C GLN A 49 15.52 11.03 4.06
N ARG A 50 15.88 9.94 4.74
CA ARG A 50 16.84 9.97 5.84
C ARG A 50 18.27 10.20 5.36
N GLU A 51 18.63 9.62 4.21
CA GLU A 51 19.92 9.88 3.55
C GLU A 51 19.99 11.28 2.92
N GLN A 52 18.90 11.78 2.36
CA GLN A 52 18.86 13.14 1.81
C GLN A 52 19.09 14.20 2.90
N LEU A 53 18.48 14.07 4.08
CA LEU A 53 18.74 14.99 5.19
C LEU A 53 20.20 14.98 5.66
N ARG A 54 20.90 13.84 5.55
CA ARG A 54 22.32 13.73 5.94
C ARG A 54 23.25 14.32 4.87
N SER A 55 22.99 14.06 3.59
CA SER A 55 23.78 14.60 2.49
C SER A 55 23.65 16.12 2.35
N VAL A 56 22.47 16.69 2.62
CA VAL A 56 22.26 18.15 2.63
C VAL A 56 23.09 18.83 3.71
N ARG A 57 23.20 18.23 4.90
CA ARG A 57 24.05 18.78 5.98
C ARG A 57 25.53 18.75 5.63
N GLN A 58 26.01 17.65 5.03
CA GLN A 58 27.41 17.54 4.63
C GLN A 58 27.77 18.54 3.51
N LYS A 59 26.86 18.76 2.55
CA LYS A 59 27.08 19.75 1.49
C LYS A 59 27.18 21.18 2.02
N ASN A 60 26.35 21.57 2.99
CA ASN A 60 26.44 22.90 3.59
C ASN A 60 27.73 23.09 4.39
N THR A 61 28.15 22.09 5.19
CA THR A 61 29.42 22.20 5.95
C THR A 61 30.64 22.25 5.02
N GLN A 62 30.60 21.57 3.87
CA GLN A 62 31.70 21.58 2.91
C GLN A 62 31.74 22.86 2.06
N ALA A 63 30.58 23.47 1.76
CA ALA A 63 30.50 24.77 1.11
C ALA A 63 30.98 25.91 2.03
N GLU A 64 30.69 25.84 3.32
CA GLU A 64 31.11 26.83 4.32
C GLU A 64 32.64 26.80 4.53
N ASN A 65 33.23 25.59 4.67
CA ASN A 65 34.67 25.43 4.88
C ASN A 65 35.51 25.79 3.63
N ASN A 66 34.95 25.64 2.42
CA ASN A 66 35.62 26.02 1.17
C ASN A 66 35.51 27.53 0.86
N GLY A 67 34.59 28.25 1.52
CA GLY A 67 34.49 29.71 1.46
C GLY A 67 35.42 30.44 2.43
N GLU A 68 35.81 29.80 3.55
CA GLU A 68 36.77 30.34 4.52
C GLU A 68 38.24 30.19 4.09
N ASN A 69 38.54 29.42 3.04
CA ASN A 69 39.89 29.20 2.50
C ASN A 69 40.23 30.09 1.28
N LEU A 70 39.45 31.14 1.00
CA LEU A 70 39.67 32.14 -0.05
C LEU A 70 39.91 33.53 0.56
#